data_AF-Q65TW3-F1
#
_entry.id   AF-Q65TW3-F1
#
_cell.length_a   1.000
_cell.length_b   1.000
_cell.length_c   1.000
_cell.angle_alpha   90.00
_cell.angle_beta   90.00
_cell.angle_gamma   90.00
#
_symmetry.space_group_name_H-M   'P 1'
#
loop_
_entity.id
_entity.type
_entity.pdbx_description
1 polymer ?
#
loop_
_entity_poly.entity_id
_entity_poly.type
_entity_poly.pdbx_seq_one_letter_code
_entity_poly.pdbx_strand_id
1 'polypeptide(L)'
;MIWMSAIFLRQSNIESVRNIIDFIVRCKSILGKDEGENASWAFLNNFNILSEDEKEKIKMNLSEDVINFLRLSLEHHYLLFDDYPLAFLFKDYKCGMDRSNAINLLKEDVSALFDRYSEHSTKVQTTAFYSMAITGKIVLNASMNIPDFNSIFSDPESDEAKIVAAFVRSSLNVGNDIISSSNGKNDWSKSFWKQCFDMEECS
;
A
#
# COMPACT_ATOMS: atom_id res chain seq x y z
N MET A 1 2.89 -3.92 -2.05
CA MET A 1 2.91 -2.45 -2.21
C MET A 1 2.33 -1.97 -3.56
N ILE A 2 1.80 -2.85 -4.42
CA ILE A 2 1.25 -2.45 -5.74
C ILE A 2 0.11 -1.42 -5.60
N TRP A 3 -0.76 -1.55 -4.59
CA TRP A 3 -1.82 -0.58 -4.33
C TRP A 3 -1.29 0.84 -4.01
N MET A 4 -0.18 0.96 -3.28
CA MET A 4 0.47 2.26 -3.03
C MET A 4 1.08 2.83 -4.31
N SER A 5 1.73 1.99 -5.13
CA SER A 5 2.21 2.38 -6.47
C SER A 5 1.08 2.94 -7.31
N ALA A 6 -0.08 2.29 -7.28
CA ALA A 6 -1.25 2.73 -8.02
C ALA A 6 -1.69 4.15 -7.60
N ILE A 7 -1.70 4.43 -6.31
CA ILE A 7 -2.01 5.76 -5.80
C ILE A 7 -0.97 6.79 -6.30
N PHE A 8 0.32 6.50 -6.17
CA PHE A 8 1.40 7.41 -6.60
C PHE A 8 1.40 7.72 -8.10
N LEU A 9 0.99 6.78 -8.96
CA LEU A 9 0.90 7.02 -10.40
C LEU A 9 -0.28 7.94 -10.78
N ARG A 10 -1.30 8.04 -9.93
CA ARG A 10 -2.56 8.72 -10.23
C ARG A 10 -2.73 10.02 -9.47
N GLN A 11 -1.89 10.29 -8.48
CA GLN A 11 -2.05 11.38 -7.51
C GLN A 11 -0.72 12.09 -7.26
N SER A 12 -0.78 13.31 -6.74
CA SER A 12 0.44 14.02 -6.34
C SER A 12 1.17 13.28 -5.19
N ASN A 13 2.48 13.48 -5.06
CA ASN A 13 3.26 12.87 -3.96
C ASN A 13 2.66 13.19 -2.59
N ILE A 14 2.27 14.45 -2.37
CA ILE A 14 1.74 14.94 -1.08
C ILE A 14 0.39 14.28 -0.78
N GLU A 15 -0.52 14.23 -1.76
CA GLU A 15 -1.83 13.61 -1.57
C GLU A 15 -1.71 12.10 -1.37
N SER A 16 -0.79 11.46 -2.10
CA SER A 16 -0.49 10.03 -1.97
C SER A 16 -0.06 9.70 -0.54
N VAL A 17 1.00 10.35 -0.04
CA VAL A 17 1.51 10.11 1.31
C VAL A 17 0.43 10.40 2.35
N ARG A 18 -0.21 11.57 2.29
CA ARG A 18 -1.20 11.99 3.28
C ARG A 18 -2.35 10.99 3.39
N ASN A 19 -2.98 10.62 2.28
CA ASN A 19 -4.15 9.76 2.28
C ASN A 19 -3.82 8.30 2.59
N ILE A 20 -2.66 7.80 2.11
CA ILE A 20 -2.19 6.45 2.46
C ILE A 20 -1.95 6.35 3.98
N ILE A 21 -1.28 7.35 4.56
CA ILE A 21 -0.96 7.35 5.99
C ILE A 21 -2.21 7.56 6.84
N ASP A 22 -3.11 8.49 6.47
CA ASP A 22 -4.38 8.68 7.19
C ASP A 22 -5.22 7.39 7.19
N PHE A 23 -5.34 6.73 6.03
CA PHE A 23 -6.04 5.45 5.93
C PHE A 23 -5.42 4.38 6.85
N ILE A 24 -4.10 4.19 6.78
CA ILE A 24 -3.40 3.18 7.58
C ILE A 24 -3.49 3.47 9.10
N VAL A 25 -3.32 4.73 9.51
CA VAL A 25 -3.42 5.14 10.92
C VAL A 25 -4.83 4.91 11.45
N ARG A 26 -5.87 5.22 10.65
CA ARG A 26 -7.26 4.95 11.02
C ARG A 26 -7.53 3.46 11.14
N CYS A 27 -7.07 2.65 10.19
CA CYS A 27 -7.14 1.18 10.28
C CYS A 27 -6.53 0.69 11.60
N LYS A 28 -5.32 1.14 11.97
CA LYS A 28 -4.73 0.79 13.26
C LYS A 28 -5.58 1.24 14.45
N SER A 29 -6.10 2.47 14.44
CA SER A 29 -6.83 3.03 15.59
C SER A 29 -8.15 2.30 15.90
N ILE A 30 -8.73 1.66 14.89
CA ILE A 30 -10.03 0.98 14.98
C ILE A 30 -9.86 -0.48 15.44
N LEU A 31 -8.69 -1.06 15.19
CA LEU A 31 -8.38 -2.43 15.56
C LEU A 31 -7.86 -2.49 17.00
N GLY A 32 -8.29 -3.52 17.74
CA GLY A 32 -7.81 -3.78 19.09
C GLY A 32 -6.30 -4.07 19.11
N LYS A 33 -5.67 -3.87 20.28
CA LYS A 33 -4.21 -3.97 20.45
C LYS A 33 -3.60 -5.25 19.88
N ASP A 34 -4.24 -6.40 20.02
CA ASP A 34 -3.60 -7.69 19.70
C ASP A 34 -3.55 -8.03 18.19
N GLU A 35 -4.55 -7.63 17.40
CA GLU A 35 -4.64 -7.94 15.96
C GLU A 35 -4.12 -6.78 15.09
N GLY A 36 -4.27 -5.54 15.57
CA GLY A 36 -3.82 -4.33 14.87
C GLY A 36 -2.34 -3.98 15.03
N GLU A 37 -1.69 -4.37 16.14
CA GLU A 37 -0.28 -4.03 16.41
C GLU A 37 0.71 -4.82 15.54
N ASN A 38 0.31 -6.00 15.05
CA ASN A 38 1.23 -6.90 14.35
C ASN A 38 1.15 -6.82 12.83
N ALA A 39 0.08 -6.27 12.26
CA ALA A 39 -0.10 -6.20 10.81
C ALA A 39 0.62 -4.99 10.21
N SER A 40 1.41 -5.21 9.16
CA SER A 40 1.94 -4.13 8.33
C SER A 40 0.94 -3.80 7.22
N TRP A 41 0.13 -2.77 7.43
CA TRP A 41 -0.94 -2.36 6.50
C TRP A 41 -0.43 -1.88 5.13
N ALA A 42 0.89 -1.70 4.97
CA ALA A 42 1.50 -1.51 3.66
C ALA A 42 1.35 -2.73 2.73
N PHE A 43 1.19 -3.92 3.29
CA PHE A 43 0.94 -5.15 2.55
C PHE A 43 -0.55 -5.43 2.44
N LEU A 44 -1.04 -5.42 1.20
CA LEU A 44 -2.46 -5.50 0.88
C LEU A 44 -3.15 -6.75 1.45
N ASN A 45 -2.43 -7.87 1.52
CA ASN A 45 -2.97 -9.13 2.05
C ASN A 45 -3.36 -9.03 3.54
N ASN A 46 -2.80 -8.08 4.29
CA ASN A 46 -3.09 -7.94 5.71
C ASN A 46 -4.52 -7.43 5.95
N PHE A 47 -5.18 -6.84 4.95
CA PHE A 47 -6.60 -6.49 5.07
C PHE A 47 -7.54 -7.72 5.05
N ASN A 48 -7.06 -8.89 4.61
CA ASN A 48 -7.86 -10.13 4.64
C ASN A 48 -8.01 -10.72 6.05
N ILE A 49 -7.21 -10.27 7.03
CA ILE A 49 -7.35 -10.73 8.42
C ILE A 49 -8.56 -10.09 9.11
N LEU A 50 -9.06 -8.97 8.55
CA LEU A 50 -10.14 -8.19 9.12
C LEU A 50 -11.46 -8.95 9.03
N SER A 51 -12.18 -9.00 10.14
CA SER A 51 -13.59 -9.40 10.17
C SER A 51 -14.47 -8.38 9.44
N GLU A 52 -15.68 -8.79 9.05
CA GLU A 52 -16.63 -7.89 8.41
C GLU A 52 -17.03 -6.71 9.32
N ASP A 53 -17.14 -6.95 10.63
CA ASP A 53 -17.42 -5.90 11.62
C ASP A 53 -16.29 -4.86 11.68
N GLU A 54 -15.03 -5.28 11.56
CA GLU A 54 -13.88 -4.38 11.52
C GLU A 54 -13.81 -3.58 10.23
N LYS A 55 -14.08 -4.23 9.08
CA LYS A 55 -14.16 -3.56 7.77
C LYS A 55 -15.23 -2.49 7.77
N GLU A 56 -16.41 -2.77 8.32
CA GLU A 56 -17.51 -1.81 8.42
C GLU A 56 -17.14 -0.67 9.38
N LYS A 57 -16.54 -0.96 10.54
CA LYS A 57 -16.04 0.09 11.46
C LYS A 57 -14.99 0.98 10.79
N ILE A 58 -14.07 0.42 10.01
CA ILE A 58 -13.10 1.19 9.22
C ILE A 58 -13.84 2.12 8.27
N LYS A 59 -14.72 1.56 7.42
CA LYS A 59 -15.48 2.34 6.45
C LYS A 59 -16.26 3.49 7.10
N MET A 60 -16.93 3.25 8.23
CA MET A 60 -17.72 4.28 8.94
C MET A 60 -16.89 5.41 9.58
N ASN A 61 -15.59 5.19 9.83
CA ASN A 61 -14.70 6.16 10.48
C ASN A 61 -13.73 6.85 9.50
N LEU A 62 -13.72 6.44 8.24
CA LEU A 62 -13.06 7.18 7.17
C LEU A 62 -13.95 8.36 6.73
N SER A 63 -13.34 9.48 6.37
CA SER A 63 -14.08 10.56 5.72
C SER A 63 -14.45 10.14 4.29
N GLU A 64 -15.56 10.68 3.80
CA GLU A 64 -16.01 10.46 2.42
C GLU A 64 -14.94 10.86 1.39
N ASP A 65 -14.16 11.92 1.68
CA ASP A 65 -13.04 12.36 0.84
C ASP A 65 -11.93 11.30 0.72
N VAL A 66 -11.56 10.64 1.83
CA VAL A 66 -10.53 9.58 1.83
C VAL A 66 -11.06 8.34 1.12
N ILE A 67 -12.32 7.98 1.35
CA ILE A 67 -12.96 6.85 0.65
C ILE A 67 -12.97 7.09 -0.86
N ASN A 68 -13.38 8.29 -1.30
CA ASN A 68 -13.42 8.62 -2.73
C ASN A 68 -12.02 8.71 -3.33
N PHE A 69 -11.04 9.26 -2.62
CA PHE A 69 -9.64 9.24 -3.04
C PHE A 69 -9.13 7.82 -3.29
N LEU A 70 -9.39 6.89 -2.36
CA LEU A 70 -8.98 5.49 -2.47
C LEU A 70 -9.70 4.79 -3.62
N ARG A 71 -11.01 5.01 -3.77
CA ARG A 71 -11.82 4.44 -4.86
C ARG A 71 -11.32 4.89 -6.22
N LEU A 72 -11.16 6.20 -6.42
CA LEU A 72 -10.65 6.76 -7.69
C LEU A 72 -9.28 6.21 -8.06
N SER A 73 -8.42 5.95 -7.08
CA SER A 73 -7.06 5.48 -7.30
C SER A 73 -6.93 3.96 -7.48
N LEU A 74 -7.93 3.18 -7.02
CA LEU A 74 -7.84 1.71 -6.91
C LEU A 74 -9.02 0.97 -7.57
N GLU A 75 -9.94 1.68 -8.23
CA GLU A 75 -11.10 1.10 -8.90
C GLU A 75 -10.72 -0.02 -9.88
N HIS A 76 -9.63 0.15 -10.62
CA HIS A 76 -9.15 -0.87 -11.57
C HIS A 76 -8.69 -2.14 -10.87
N HIS A 77 -8.12 -2.07 -9.66
CA HIS A 77 -7.81 -3.28 -8.90
C HIS A 77 -9.09 -3.98 -8.44
N TYR A 78 -10.06 -3.23 -7.92
CA TYR A 78 -11.34 -3.77 -7.49
C TYR A 78 -12.11 -4.43 -8.66
N LEU A 79 -12.09 -3.82 -9.85
CA LEU A 79 -12.76 -4.35 -11.04
C LEU A 79 -12.13 -5.66 -11.55
N LEU A 80 -10.81 -5.84 -11.35
CA LEU A 80 -10.07 -6.95 -11.95
C LEU A 80 -9.97 -8.18 -11.07
N PHE A 81 -9.99 -8.04 -9.74
CA PHE A 81 -9.72 -9.13 -8.81
C PHE A 81 -10.95 -9.51 -7.99
N ASP A 82 -11.33 -10.79 -8.00
CA ASP A 82 -12.54 -11.31 -7.34
C ASP A 82 -12.47 -11.22 -5.81
N ASP A 83 -11.29 -11.47 -5.22
CA ASP A 83 -11.03 -11.46 -3.77
C ASP A 83 -10.16 -10.26 -3.34
N TYR A 84 -10.40 -9.09 -3.93
CA TYR A 84 -9.58 -7.90 -3.66
C TYR A 84 -9.62 -7.53 -2.16
N PRO A 85 -8.48 -7.44 -1.43
CA PRO A 85 -8.48 -7.24 0.02
C PRO A 85 -9.13 -5.94 0.51
N LEU A 86 -9.22 -4.93 -0.36
CA LEU A 86 -9.87 -3.65 -0.06
C LEU A 86 -11.28 -3.55 -0.65
N ALA A 87 -11.88 -4.64 -1.13
CA ALA A 87 -13.22 -4.65 -1.74
C ALA A 87 -14.32 -4.05 -0.83
N PHE A 88 -14.16 -4.09 0.49
CA PHE A 88 -15.10 -3.48 1.44
C PHE A 88 -15.24 -1.95 1.28
N LEU A 89 -14.18 -1.28 0.80
CA LEU A 89 -14.23 0.15 0.47
C LEU A 89 -15.14 0.41 -0.73
N PHE A 90 -15.36 -0.59 -1.59
CA PHE A 90 -16.14 -0.48 -2.82
C PHE A 90 -17.57 -1.03 -2.67
N LYS A 91 -18.00 -1.41 -1.47
CA LYS A 91 -19.40 -1.79 -1.21
C LYS A 91 -20.32 -0.63 -1.60
N ASP A 92 -21.25 -0.92 -2.50
CA ASP A 92 -22.20 0.01 -3.14
C ASP A 92 -21.58 1.01 -4.14
N TYR A 93 -20.29 0.87 -4.46
CA TYR A 93 -19.62 1.67 -5.48
C TYR A 93 -19.93 1.12 -6.88
N LYS A 94 -20.26 2.01 -7.81
CA LYS A 94 -20.45 1.65 -9.22
C LYS A 94 -19.17 1.96 -9.97
N CYS A 95 -18.48 0.92 -10.42
CA CYS A 95 -17.34 1.08 -11.32
C CYS A 95 -17.81 1.69 -12.63
N GLY A 96 -17.18 2.80 -13.02
CA GLY A 96 -17.37 3.46 -14.31
C GLY A 96 -16.31 3.07 -15.35
N MET A 97 -15.28 2.33 -14.93
CA MET A 97 -14.16 1.94 -15.78
C MET A 97 -14.43 0.68 -16.60
N ASP A 98 -13.99 0.66 -17.86
CA ASP A 98 -13.99 -0.55 -18.68
C ASP A 98 -12.82 -1.48 -18.33
N ARG A 99 -13.02 -2.78 -18.57
CA ARG A 99 -12.03 -3.81 -18.20
C ARG A 99 -10.70 -3.64 -18.94
N SER A 100 -10.69 -3.19 -20.19
CA SER A 100 -9.46 -3.05 -20.98
C SER A 100 -8.59 -1.93 -20.42
N ASN A 101 -9.19 -0.78 -20.11
CA ASN A 101 -8.52 0.33 -19.45
C ASN A 101 -7.99 -0.08 -18.06
N ALA A 102 -8.79 -0.83 -17.29
CA ALA A 102 -8.34 -1.35 -15.99
C ALA A 102 -7.09 -2.24 -16.11
N ILE A 103 -7.01 -3.10 -17.13
CA ILE A 103 -5.83 -3.95 -17.39
C ILE A 103 -4.61 -3.08 -17.74
N ASN A 104 -4.77 -2.04 -18.56
CA ASN A 104 -3.68 -1.14 -18.91
C ASN A 104 -3.12 -0.42 -17.67
N LEU A 105 -4.02 0.06 -16.81
CA LEU A 105 -3.66 0.68 -15.53
C LEU A 105 -2.95 -0.29 -14.59
N LEU A 106 -3.37 -1.55 -14.53
CA LEU A 106 -2.68 -2.57 -13.74
C LEU A 106 -1.27 -2.88 -14.30
N LYS A 107 -1.12 -2.95 -15.62
CA LYS A 107 0.19 -3.13 -16.27
C LYS A 107 1.14 -1.98 -15.94
N GLU A 108 0.65 -0.75 -15.90
CA GLU A 108 1.41 0.42 -15.49
C GLU A 108 1.88 0.30 -14.03
N ASP A 109 0.99 -0.10 -13.11
CA ASP A 109 1.30 -0.25 -11.68
C ASP A 109 2.42 -1.25 -11.41
N VAL A 110 2.34 -2.39 -12.09
CA VAL A 110 3.33 -3.47 -11.99
C VAL A 110 4.65 -3.01 -12.64
N SER A 111 4.56 -2.38 -13.81
CA SER A 111 5.74 -1.93 -14.56
C SER A 111 6.55 -0.88 -13.82
N ALA A 112 5.87 0.07 -13.17
CA ALA A 112 6.50 1.12 -12.39
C ALA A 112 7.28 0.59 -11.17
N LEU A 113 7.00 -0.63 -10.72
CA LEU A 113 7.69 -1.28 -9.60
C LEU A 113 8.77 -2.29 -10.04
N PHE A 114 8.96 -2.55 -11.33
CA PHE A 114 9.99 -3.49 -11.79
C PHE A 114 11.40 -3.04 -11.42
N ASP A 115 11.70 -1.75 -11.64
CA ASP A 115 12.93 -1.17 -11.14
C ASP A 115 12.74 -0.68 -9.69
N ARG A 116 13.23 -1.50 -8.76
CA ARG A 116 13.23 -1.21 -7.32
C ARG A 116 14.11 -0.02 -6.91
N TYR A 117 14.96 0.49 -7.81
CA TYR A 117 15.86 1.62 -7.56
C TYR A 117 15.33 2.93 -8.14
N SER A 118 14.27 2.89 -8.95
CA SER A 118 13.63 4.07 -9.50
C SER A 118 13.12 5.02 -8.42
N GLU A 119 12.96 6.30 -8.79
CA GLU A 119 12.35 7.32 -7.93
C GLU A 119 10.96 6.89 -7.45
N HIS A 120 10.14 6.34 -8.35
CA HIS A 120 8.79 5.85 -8.04
C HIS A 120 8.80 4.74 -6.98
N SER A 121 9.60 3.69 -7.21
CA SER A 121 9.76 2.60 -6.24
C SER A 121 10.27 3.10 -4.90
N THR A 122 11.18 4.08 -4.90
CA THR A 122 11.73 4.67 -3.68
C THR A 122 10.66 5.42 -2.89
N LYS A 123 9.81 6.22 -3.55
CA LYS A 123 8.66 6.90 -2.90
C LYS A 123 7.69 5.91 -2.26
N VAL A 124 7.34 4.85 -3.00
CA VAL A 124 6.43 3.80 -2.52
C VAL A 124 7.02 3.08 -1.31
N GLN A 125 8.29 2.67 -1.37
CA GLN A 125 8.99 1.98 -0.29
C GLN A 125 9.14 2.88 0.94
N THR A 126 9.51 4.15 0.77
CA THR A 126 9.63 5.12 1.87
C THR A 126 8.29 5.33 2.55
N THR A 127 7.20 5.44 1.78
CA THR A 127 5.84 5.58 2.33
C THR A 127 5.42 4.32 3.10
N ALA A 128 5.70 3.13 2.56
CA ALA A 128 5.44 1.87 3.25
C ALA A 128 6.22 1.78 4.57
N PHE A 129 7.52 2.12 4.55
CA PHE A 129 8.35 2.14 5.75
C PHE A 129 7.85 3.15 6.78
N TYR A 130 7.57 4.38 6.36
CA TYR A 130 7.03 5.43 7.22
C TYR A 130 5.69 5.00 7.84
N SER A 131 4.81 4.35 7.07
CA SER A 131 3.55 3.80 7.58
C SER A 131 3.77 2.77 8.68
N MET A 132 4.83 1.96 8.60
CA MET A 132 5.18 1.00 9.65
C MET A 132 5.79 1.68 10.88
N ALA A 133 6.56 2.75 10.69
CA ALA A 133 7.11 3.52 11.80
C ALA A 133 6.01 4.23 12.60
N ILE A 134 5.09 4.93 11.92
CA ILE A 134 4.00 5.67 12.58
C ILE A 134 2.95 4.73 13.21
N THR A 135 2.76 3.54 12.63
CA THR A 135 1.94 2.49 13.25
C THR A 135 2.70 1.71 14.32
N GLY A 136 3.92 2.08 14.68
CA GLY A 136 4.69 1.46 15.76
C GLY A 136 5.18 0.04 15.46
N LYS A 137 5.02 -0.45 14.22
CA LYS A 137 5.55 -1.75 13.78
C LYS A 137 7.07 -1.72 13.66
N ILE A 138 7.62 -0.57 13.29
CA ILE A 138 9.06 -0.29 13.33
C ILE A 138 9.28 0.77 14.41
N VAL A 139 10.14 0.44 15.37
CA VAL A 139 10.55 1.38 16.41
C VAL A 139 11.93 1.91 16.07
N LEU A 140 12.02 3.22 15.85
CA LEU A 140 13.29 3.92 15.65
C LEU A 140 13.73 4.54 16.98
N ASN A 141 14.96 4.28 17.39
CA ASN A 141 15.49 4.86 18.61
C ASN A 141 15.86 6.33 18.37
N ALA A 142 15.48 7.22 19.29
CA ALA A 142 15.81 8.64 19.22
C ALA A 142 17.32 8.95 19.22
N SER A 143 18.16 8.00 19.64
CA SER A 143 19.62 8.12 19.56
C SER A 143 20.20 7.79 18.18
N MET A 144 19.40 7.24 17.27
CA MET A 144 19.82 6.98 15.90
C MET A 144 19.81 8.27 15.09
N ASN A 145 20.82 8.43 14.23
CA ASN A 145 20.80 9.46 13.21
C ASN A 145 19.82 9.03 12.09
N ILE A 146 18.55 9.41 12.22
CA ILE A 146 17.50 9.08 11.25
C ILE A 146 17.54 10.10 10.12
N PRO A 147 17.67 9.67 8.85
CA PRO A 147 17.71 10.60 7.72
C PRO A 147 16.34 11.26 7.48
N ASP A 148 16.32 12.40 6.80
CA ASP A 148 15.08 13.13 6.49
C ASP A 148 14.34 12.46 5.31
N PHE A 149 13.32 11.68 5.63
CA PHE A 149 12.48 11.00 4.63
C PHE A 149 11.80 11.94 3.63
N ASN A 150 11.65 13.24 3.94
CA ASN A 150 11.06 14.19 3.01
C ASN A 150 11.93 14.42 1.77
N SER A 151 13.25 14.22 1.87
CA SER A 151 14.19 14.36 0.76
C SER A 151 13.81 13.54 -0.47
N ILE A 152 13.19 12.36 -0.28
CA ILE A 152 12.68 11.51 -1.37
C ILE A 152 11.60 12.20 -2.22
N PHE A 153 10.87 13.15 -1.63
CA PHE A 153 9.76 13.84 -2.27
C PHE A 153 10.10 15.27 -2.71
N SER A 154 11.05 15.92 -2.03
CA SER A 154 11.45 17.31 -2.29
C SER A 154 12.71 17.43 -3.16
N ASP A 155 13.68 16.54 -3.01
CA ASP A 155 14.94 16.54 -3.77
C ASP A 155 15.50 15.12 -3.96
N PRO A 156 14.89 14.31 -4.86
CA PRO A 156 15.18 12.88 -4.99
C PRO A 156 16.61 12.53 -5.41
N GLU A 157 17.34 13.48 -6.00
CA GLU A 157 18.72 13.30 -6.48
C GLU A 157 19.78 13.66 -5.44
N SER A 158 19.37 14.25 -4.31
CA SER A 158 20.24 14.62 -3.20
C SER A 158 20.94 13.41 -2.58
N ASP A 159 22.09 13.64 -1.96
CA ASP A 159 22.79 12.59 -1.22
C ASP A 159 21.98 12.12 0.00
N GLU A 160 21.18 13.01 0.60
CA GLU A 160 20.23 12.66 1.66
C GLU A 160 19.17 11.68 1.13
N ALA A 161 18.57 11.94 -0.04
CA ALA A 161 17.61 11.05 -0.65
C ALA A 161 18.22 9.66 -0.95
N LYS A 162 19.48 9.60 -1.39
CA LYS A 162 20.20 8.33 -1.60
C LYS A 162 20.41 7.58 -0.28
N ILE A 163 20.73 8.28 0.82
CA ILE A 163 20.86 7.71 2.16
C ILE A 163 19.50 7.15 2.63
N VAL A 164 18.41 7.92 2.50
CA VAL A 164 17.05 7.45 2.80
C VAL A 164 16.71 6.21 2.01
N ALA A 165 16.93 6.21 0.70
CA ALA A 165 16.63 5.08 -0.17
C ALA A 165 17.41 3.82 0.25
N ALA A 166 18.69 3.95 0.62
CA ALA A 166 19.48 2.84 1.15
C ALA A 166 18.97 2.34 2.50
N PHE A 167 18.65 3.26 3.42
CA PHE A 167 18.11 2.96 4.75
C PHE A 167 16.77 2.22 4.68
N VAL A 168 15.83 2.75 3.90
CA VAL A 168 14.50 2.15 3.69
C VAL A 168 14.63 0.77 3.04
N ARG A 169 15.41 0.63 1.96
CA ARG A 169 15.56 -0.66 1.27
C ARG A 169 16.20 -1.72 2.16
N SER A 170 17.24 -1.38 2.92
CA SER A 170 17.87 -2.32 3.85
C SER A 170 16.88 -2.78 4.91
N SER A 171 16.09 -1.86 5.48
CA SER A 171 15.06 -2.16 6.47
C SER A 171 13.95 -3.06 5.92
N LEU A 172 13.42 -2.75 4.72
CA LEU A 172 12.37 -3.55 4.10
C LEU A 172 12.85 -4.95 3.68
N ASN A 173 14.08 -5.08 3.20
CA ASN A 173 14.66 -6.38 2.83
C ASN A 173 14.82 -7.29 4.06
N VAL A 174 15.28 -6.74 5.20
CA VAL A 174 15.43 -7.50 6.45
C VAL A 174 14.06 -7.82 7.08
N GLY A 175 13.10 -6.91 6.91
CA GLY A 175 11.76 -7.04 7.49
C GLY A 175 10.83 -8.01 6.75
N ASN A 176 11.05 -8.30 5.46
CA ASN A 176 10.08 -9.08 4.68
C ASN A 176 9.75 -10.46 5.29
N ASP A 177 10.75 -11.19 5.81
CA ASP A 177 10.53 -12.51 6.43
C ASP A 177 9.90 -12.44 7.84
N ILE A 178 10.16 -11.34 8.57
CA ILE A 178 9.67 -11.11 9.94
C ILE A 178 8.27 -10.47 9.94
N ILE A 179 7.93 -9.73 8.88
CA ILE A 179 6.67 -8.97 8.75
C ILE A 179 5.61 -9.77 8.00
N SER A 180 5.99 -10.72 7.12
CA SER A 180 5.03 -11.58 6.41
C SER A 180 4.53 -12.78 7.22
N SER A 181 5.13 -13.06 8.38
CA SER A 181 4.89 -14.27 9.18
C SER A 181 3.79 -14.10 10.25
N SER A 182 3.24 -12.90 10.45
CA SER A 182 2.13 -12.69 11.39
C SER A 182 0.77 -12.95 10.74
N ASN A 183 0.22 -14.14 11.01
CA ASN A 183 -1.21 -14.48 11.13
C ASN A 183 -2.13 -14.51 9.88
N GLY A 184 -1.62 -14.60 8.66
CA GLY A 184 -2.45 -14.88 7.47
C GLY A 184 -1.89 -15.98 6.60
N LYS A 185 -2.74 -16.85 6.04
CA LYS A 185 -2.36 -17.62 4.85
C LYS A 185 -2.02 -16.60 3.75
N ASN A 186 -0.72 -16.38 3.53
CA ASN A 186 -0.17 -15.42 2.59
C ASN A 186 -0.37 -15.88 1.13
N ASP A 187 -1.62 -16.06 0.73
CA ASP A 187 -1.99 -16.56 -0.58
C ASP A 187 -2.46 -15.45 -1.52
N TRP A 188 -2.64 -14.21 -1.05
CA TRP A 188 -2.98 -13.08 -1.93
C TRP A 188 -1.92 -12.85 -3.00
N SER A 189 -0.63 -12.91 -2.67
CA SER A 189 0.43 -12.75 -3.68
C SER A 189 0.34 -13.80 -4.78
N LYS A 190 0.09 -15.07 -4.42
CA LYS A 190 -0.13 -16.17 -5.37
C LYS A 190 -1.41 -15.97 -6.18
N SER A 191 -2.50 -15.60 -5.51
CA SER A 191 -3.81 -15.35 -6.13
C SER A 191 -3.74 -14.19 -7.11
N PHE A 192 -3.08 -13.09 -6.72
CA PHE A 192 -2.80 -11.93 -7.56
C PHE A 192 -2.08 -12.35 -8.84
N TRP A 193 -0.94 -13.04 -8.73
CA TRP A 193 -0.18 -13.45 -9.92
C TRP A 193 -0.93 -14.47 -10.77
N LYS A 194 -1.68 -15.39 -10.15
CA LYS A 194 -2.54 -16.32 -10.87
C LYS A 194 -3.62 -15.59 -11.67
N GLN A 195 -4.34 -14.68 -11.04
CA GLN A 195 -5.39 -13.90 -11.71
C GLN A 195 -4.79 -13.01 -12.80
N CYS A 196 -3.64 -12.37 -12.58
CA CYS A 196 -2.94 -11.61 -13.63
C CYS A 196 -2.56 -12.49 -14.83
N PHE A 197 -2.06 -13.70 -14.58
CA PHE A 197 -1.76 -14.66 -15.64
C PHE A 197 -3.02 -15.09 -16.40
N ASP A 198 -4.10 -15.37 -15.67
CA ASP A 198 -5.40 -15.75 -16.27
C ASP A 198 -6.05 -14.57 -17.04
N MET A 199 -5.67 -13.32 -16.76
CA MET A 199 -6.10 -12.11 -17.49
C MET A 199 -5.32 -11.87 -18.77
N GLU A 200 -4.11 -12.42 -18.92
CA GLU A 200 -3.40 -12.37 -20.19
C GLU A 200 -4.08 -13.36 -21.14
N GLU A 201 -4.86 -12.83 -22.10
CA GLU A 201 -5.31 -13.64 -23.23
C GLU A 201 -4.07 -14.26 -23.88
N CYS A 202 -4.07 -15.58 -24.07
CA CYS A 202 -3.02 -16.24 -24.84
C CYS A 202 -2.92 -15.55 -26.20
N SER A 203 -1.82 -14.85 -26.42
CA SER A 203 -1.45 -14.25 -27.70
C SER A 203 -0.77 -15.28 -28.59
#